data_AF-R2PQQ5-F1
#
_entry.id   AF-R2PQQ5-F1
#
_cell.length_a   1.000
_cell.length_b   1.000
_cell.length_c   1.000
_cell.angle_alpha   90.00
_cell.angle_beta   90.00
_cell.angle_gamma   90.00
#
_symmetry.space_group_name_H-M   'P 1'
#
loop_
_entity.id
_entity.type
_entity.pdbx_description
1 polymer ?
#
loop_
_entity_poly.entity_id
_entity_poly.type
_entity_poly.pdbx_seq_one_letter_code
_entity_poly.pdbx_strand_id
1 'polypeptide(L)'
;MAKIYQKGKAITPEIIYTIDETYRKTTYISKINYISTDIQMIDNPQFRAIQRKFKLIPMSLYMFLRTQILHNGFYIDEYEVKGLLAQFACKYDLELETVEKCYRELLHLNYFCIVDTSTMYGFQVLVDRFIVYAYEEVNQQRKSRRECNERARTGESVSDVKLLPIPDKKTLEEELDLIEQEFPIDDDFSNYA
;
A
#
# COMPACT_ATOMS: atom_id res chain seq x y z
N MET A 1 -13.96 -0.01 -0.63
CA MET A 1 -12.94 -0.90 -0.01
C MET A 1 -11.83 -1.18 -1.01
N ALA A 2 -10.62 -0.72 -0.75
CA ALA A 2 -9.48 -0.87 -1.67
C ALA A 2 -9.02 -2.34 -1.74
N LYS A 3 -9.11 -2.94 -2.93
CA LYS A 3 -8.67 -4.32 -3.26
C LYS A 3 -7.14 -4.45 -3.34
N ILE A 4 -6.38 -3.95 -2.36
CA ILE A 4 -4.91 -3.94 -2.42
C ILE A 4 -4.30 -5.21 -1.82
N TYR A 5 -5.06 -5.98 -1.04
CA TYR A 5 -4.63 -7.33 -0.63
C TYR A 5 -4.84 -8.35 -1.76
N GLN A 6 -4.08 -8.24 -2.85
CA GLN A 6 -3.73 -9.42 -3.62
C GLN A 6 -2.70 -10.24 -2.83
N LYS A 7 -3.21 -10.94 -1.82
CA LYS A 7 -2.55 -12.06 -1.15
C LYS A 7 -2.39 -13.17 -2.20
N GLY A 8 -1.40 -13.08 -3.10
CA GLY A 8 -1.29 -14.09 -4.16
C GLY A 8 -0.08 -14.03 -5.08
N LYS A 9 0.50 -12.87 -5.38
CA LYS A 9 1.63 -12.81 -6.33
C LYS A 9 2.96 -12.91 -5.60
N ALA A 10 3.77 -13.94 -5.87
CA ALA A 10 5.12 -14.03 -5.32
C ALA A 10 5.96 -12.82 -5.79
N ILE A 11 6.70 -12.22 -4.87
CA ILE A 11 7.69 -11.20 -5.23
C ILE A 11 8.92 -11.94 -5.76
N THR A 12 9.25 -11.74 -7.02
CA THR A 12 10.35 -12.42 -7.70
C THR A 12 11.55 -11.47 -7.88
N PRO A 13 12.77 -12.02 -8.10
CA PRO A 13 13.95 -11.21 -8.36
C PRO A 13 13.79 -10.26 -9.56
N GLU A 14 13.07 -10.68 -10.60
CA GLU A 14 12.81 -9.87 -11.80
C GLU A 14 11.92 -8.67 -11.50
N ILE A 15 10.95 -8.81 -10.58
CA ILE A 15 10.14 -7.68 -10.11
C ILE A 15 11.06 -6.67 -9.43
N ILE A 16 11.93 -7.12 -8.51
CA ILE A 16 12.87 -6.23 -7.83
C ILE A 16 13.80 -5.54 -8.82
N TYR A 17 14.36 -6.27 -9.77
CA TYR A 17 15.22 -5.71 -10.82
C TYR A 17 14.51 -4.65 -11.67
N THR A 18 13.28 -4.94 -12.10
CA THR A 18 12.48 -3.99 -12.87
C THR A 18 12.19 -2.72 -12.07
N ILE A 19 11.91 -2.86 -10.77
CA ILE A 19 11.71 -1.72 -9.88
C ILE A 19 13.00 -0.91 -9.77
N ASP A 20 14.18 -1.50 -9.55
CA ASP A 20 15.45 -0.74 -9.43
C ASP A 20 15.76 0.08 -10.67
N GLU A 21 15.68 -0.56 -11.83
CA GLU A 21 15.96 0.06 -13.13
C GLU A 21 15.04 1.25 -13.42
N THR A 22 13.81 1.21 -12.92
CA THR A 22 12.82 2.29 -13.10
C THR A 22 12.85 3.32 -11.97
N TYR A 23 13.15 2.89 -10.75
CA TYR A 23 13.31 3.71 -9.55
C TYR A 23 14.41 4.73 -9.76
N ARG A 24 15.61 4.29 -10.14
CA ARG A 24 16.78 5.17 -10.36
C ARG A 24 16.57 6.17 -11.49
N LYS A 25 15.72 5.84 -12.46
CA LYS A 25 15.44 6.68 -13.64
C LYS A 25 14.30 7.68 -13.41
N THR A 26 13.53 7.57 -12.33
CA THR A 26 12.35 8.43 -12.12
C THR A 26 12.24 8.97 -10.70
N THR A 27 12.20 10.31 -10.55
CA THR A 27 11.92 11.04 -9.28
C THR A 27 10.52 10.78 -8.69
N TYR A 28 9.75 9.88 -9.30
CA TYR A 28 8.29 9.83 -9.23
C TYR A 28 7.75 9.02 -8.04
N ILE A 29 8.57 8.16 -7.44
CA ILE A 29 8.16 7.28 -6.32
C ILE A 29 7.94 8.07 -5.03
N SER A 30 8.46 9.31 -4.96
CA SER A 30 8.20 10.29 -3.90
C SER A 30 6.71 10.62 -3.68
N LYS A 31 5.80 10.20 -4.58
CA LYS A 31 4.35 10.49 -4.52
C LYS A 31 3.47 9.28 -4.17
N ILE A 32 4.02 8.11 -3.86
CA ILE A 32 3.19 6.97 -3.47
C ILE A 32 2.66 7.20 -2.05
N ASN A 33 1.36 7.44 -1.91
CA ASN A 33 0.69 7.62 -0.62
C ASN A 33 0.58 6.27 0.11
N TYR A 34 1.56 5.97 0.95
CA TYR A 34 1.64 4.73 1.74
C TYR A 34 0.71 4.67 2.96
N ILE A 35 -0.03 5.74 3.25
CA ILE A 35 -0.86 5.89 4.45
C ILE A 35 -1.92 4.78 4.59
N SER A 36 -2.48 4.28 3.48
CA SER A 36 -3.48 3.20 3.51
C SER A 36 -2.91 1.86 4.00
N THR A 37 -1.61 1.61 3.80
CA THR A 37 -0.96 0.36 4.19
C THR A 37 -0.72 0.25 5.69
N ASP A 38 -0.46 1.38 6.36
CA ASP A 38 -0.24 1.42 7.81
C ASP A 38 -1.55 1.17 8.58
N ILE A 39 -2.67 1.71 8.10
CA ILE A 39 -4.00 1.47 8.67
C ILE A 39 -4.37 -0.02 8.58
N GLN A 40 -4.07 -0.66 7.45
CA GLN A 40 -4.37 -2.07 7.22
C GLN A 40 -3.51 -3.01 8.08
N MET A 41 -2.24 -2.66 8.30
CA MET A 41 -1.38 -3.40 9.24
C MET A 41 -1.93 -3.37 10.66
N ILE A 42 -2.35 -2.19 11.15
CA ILE A 42 -2.90 -2.02 12.50
C ILE A 42 -4.23 -2.78 12.68
N ASP A 43 -5.02 -2.91 11.61
CA ASP A 43 -6.28 -3.65 11.64
C ASP A 43 -6.09 -5.18 11.53
N ASN A 44 -4.89 -5.67 11.20
CA ASN A 44 -4.62 -7.09 11.05
C ASN A 44 -4.62 -7.83 12.41
N PRO A 45 -5.48 -8.86 12.62
CA PRO A 45 -5.53 -9.62 13.87
C PRO A 45 -4.21 -10.31 14.24
N GLN A 46 -3.44 -10.77 13.26
CA GLN A 46 -2.14 -11.40 13.49
C GLN A 46 -1.10 -10.38 13.94
N PHE A 47 -1.16 -9.15 13.40
CA PHE A 47 -0.31 -8.05 13.86
C PHE A 47 -0.67 -7.62 15.28
N ARG A 48 -1.96 -7.52 15.59
CA ARG A 48 -2.42 -7.24 16.96
C ARG A 48 -1.96 -8.32 17.95
N ALA A 49 -1.89 -9.58 17.54
CA ALA A 49 -1.37 -10.66 18.38
C ALA A 49 0.11 -10.47 18.73
N ILE A 50 0.96 -10.12 17.75
CA ILE A 50 2.38 -9.86 18.02
C ILE A 50 2.57 -8.56 18.84
N GLN A 51 1.72 -7.55 18.65
CA GLN A 51 1.74 -6.34 19.47
C GLN A 51 1.38 -6.62 20.93
N ARG A 52 0.47 -7.56 21.22
CA ARG A 52 0.21 -7.97 22.62
C ARG A 52 1.42 -8.65 23.26
N LYS A 53 2.21 -9.38 22.46
CA LYS A 53 3.42 -10.10 22.92
C LYS A 53 4.63 -9.16 23.10
N PHE A 54 4.85 -8.25 22.15
CA PHE A 54 6.05 -7.41 22.08
C PHE A 54 5.77 -5.90 22.30
N LYS A 55 4.56 -5.54 22.74
CA LYS A 55 4.10 -4.16 22.92
C LYS A 55 4.24 -3.36 21.62
N LEU A 56 4.86 -2.18 21.68
CA LEU A 56 5.03 -1.27 20.54
C LEU A 56 6.25 -1.60 19.66
N ILE A 57 7.10 -2.54 20.09
CA ILE A 57 8.33 -2.93 19.36
C ILE A 57 8.04 -3.30 17.90
N PRO A 58 7.00 -4.11 17.56
CA PRO A 58 6.73 -4.48 16.17
C PRO A 58 6.41 -3.29 15.27
N MET A 59 5.64 -2.33 15.78
CA MET A 59 5.28 -1.12 15.02
C MET A 59 6.52 -0.26 14.78
N SER A 60 7.29 0.01 15.84
CA SER A 60 8.50 0.83 15.76
C SER A 60 9.56 0.19 14.86
N LEU A 61 9.73 -1.13 14.95
CA LEU A 61 10.68 -1.88 14.13
C LEU A 61 10.27 -1.91 12.66
N TYR A 62 8.99 -2.15 12.37
CA TYR A 62 8.45 -2.08 11.01
C TYR A 62 8.70 -0.70 10.40
N MET A 63 8.32 0.37 11.10
CA MET A 63 8.52 1.73 10.61
C MET A 63 10.00 2.05 10.40
N PHE A 64 10.87 1.64 11.33
CA PHE A 64 12.31 1.83 11.20
C PHE A 64 12.88 1.15 9.96
N LEU A 65 12.64 -0.15 9.78
CA LEU A 65 13.14 -0.90 8.63
C LEU A 65 12.57 -0.37 7.32
N ARG A 66 11.27 -0.02 7.30
CA ARG A 66 10.63 0.62 6.15
C ARG A 66 11.30 1.94 5.76
N THR A 67 11.63 2.79 6.74
CA THR A 67 12.37 4.02 6.48
C THR A 67 13.74 3.73 5.88
N GLN A 68 14.47 2.74 6.40
CA GLN A 68 15.77 2.34 5.83
C GLN A 68 15.63 1.84 4.39
N ILE A 69 14.61 1.04 4.10
CA ILE A 69 14.29 0.53 2.76
C ILE A 69 14.05 1.70 1.80
N LEU A 70 13.25 2.69 2.22
CA LEU A 70 12.94 3.87 1.41
C LEU A 70 14.15 4.79 1.20
N HIS A 71 15.03 4.92 2.20
CA HIS A 71 16.27 5.68 2.07
C HIS A 71 17.26 5.02 1.09
N ASN A 72 17.32 3.69 1.08
CA ASN A 72 18.12 2.91 0.13
C ASN A 72 17.40 2.70 -1.21
N GLY A 73 16.31 3.42 -1.46
CA GLY A 73 15.49 3.34 -2.65
C GLY A 73 14.22 2.53 -2.38
N PHE A 74 14.34 1.21 -2.36
CA PHE A 74 13.20 0.31 -2.14
C PHE A 74 13.59 -1.10 -1.65
N TYR A 75 14.86 -1.34 -1.34
CA TYR A 75 15.36 -2.59 -0.75
C TYR A 75 16.60 -2.32 0.13
N ILE A 76 17.00 -3.31 0.91
CA ILE A 76 18.26 -3.32 1.67
C ILE A 76 18.96 -4.66 1.43
N ASP A 77 20.29 -4.69 1.38
CA ASP A 77 21.03 -5.96 1.40
C ASP A 77 20.75 -6.72 2.72
N GLU A 78 20.43 -8.01 2.64
CA GLU A 78 20.19 -8.84 3.81
C GLU A 78 21.35 -8.78 4.82
N TYR A 79 22.61 -8.69 4.37
CA TYR A 79 23.76 -8.60 5.26
C TYR A 79 23.73 -7.34 6.15
N GLU A 80 23.15 -6.24 5.67
CA GLU A 80 23.03 -4.99 6.42
C GLU A 80 21.93 -5.04 7.48
N VAL A 81 20.93 -5.92 7.31
CA VAL A 81 19.77 -6.02 8.20
C VAL A 81 20.21 -6.30 9.63
N LYS A 82 21.19 -7.18 9.85
CA LYS A 82 21.68 -7.49 11.19
C LYS A 82 22.25 -6.25 11.90
N GLY A 83 22.97 -5.40 11.18
CA GLY A 83 23.47 -4.13 11.69
C GLY A 83 22.36 -3.16 12.05
N LEU A 84 21.31 -3.09 11.22
CA LEU A 84 20.12 -2.27 11.48
C LEU A 84 19.34 -2.75 12.71
N LEU A 85 19.19 -4.05 12.91
CA LEU A 85 18.54 -4.60 14.11
C LEU A 85 19.34 -4.27 15.37
N ALA A 86 20.68 -4.38 15.33
CA ALA A 86 21.55 -3.99 16.44
C ALA A 86 21.47 -2.49 16.75
N GLN A 87 21.45 -1.64 15.71
CA GLN A 87 21.28 -0.21 15.87
C GLN A 87 19.92 0.14 16.51
N PHE A 88 18.85 -0.51 16.06
CA PHE A 88 17.52 -0.33 16.64
C PHE A 88 17.50 -0.74 18.11
N ALA A 89 18.04 -1.93 18.43
CA ALA A 89 18.13 -2.41 19.80
C ALA A 89 18.88 -1.43 20.72
N CYS A 90 20.04 -0.95 20.26
CA CYS A 90 20.84 0.03 21.00
C CYS A 90 20.12 1.38 21.18
N LYS A 91 19.43 1.87 20.14
CA LYS A 91 18.76 3.17 20.16
C LYS A 91 17.59 3.23 21.13
N TYR A 92 16.89 2.12 21.31
CA TYR A 92 15.68 2.04 22.14
C TYR A 92 15.89 1.29 23.45
N ASP A 93 17.15 1.00 23.81
CA ASP A 93 17.52 0.25 25.02
C ASP A 93 16.76 -1.08 25.14
N LEU A 94 16.81 -1.87 24.07
CA LEU A 94 16.15 -3.17 23.96
C LEU A 94 17.18 -4.28 23.85
N GLU A 95 16.84 -5.46 24.34
CA GLU A 95 17.62 -6.67 24.08
C GLU A 95 17.58 -7.02 22.59
N LEU A 96 18.75 -7.24 21.99
CA LEU A 96 18.88 -7.62 20.58
C LEU A 96 18.06 -8.88 20.26
N GLU A 97 18.08 -9.88 21.15
CA GLU A 97 17.31 -11.11 20.96
C GLU A 97 15.80 -10.86 20.85
N THR A 98 15.28 -9.90 21.62
CA THR A 98 13.87 -9.49 21.55
C THR A 98 13.55 -8.82 20.21
N VAL A 99 14.44 -7.96 19.73
CA VAL A 99 14.31 -7.30 18.42
C VAL A 99 14.36 -8.33 17.28
N GLU A 100 15.29 -9.29 17.33
CA GLU A 100 15.38 -10.37 16.34
C GLU A 100 14.14 -11.29 16.34
N LYS A 101 13.61 -11.63 17.52
CA LYS A 101 12.34 -12.37 17.63
C LYS A 101 11.21 -11.61 16.96
N CYS A 102 11.12 -10.31 17.22
CA CYS A 102 10.12 -9.45 16.61
C CYS A 102 10.29 -9.38 15.07
N TYR A 103 11.53 -9.25 14.59
CA TYR A 103 11.85 -9.25 13.16
C TYR A 103 11.40 -10.55 12.48
N ARG A 104 11.69 -11.71 13.07
CA ARG A 104 11.24 -13.02 12.55
C ARG A 104 9.72 -13.14 12.47
N GLU A 105 8.99 -12.59 13.43
CA GLU A 105 7.52 -12.57 13.41
C GLU A 105 6.99 -11.66 12.29
N LEU A 106 7.62 -10.51 12.04
CA LEU A 106 7.27 -9.63 10.92
C LEU A 106 7.54 -10.28 9.55
N LEU A 107 8.62 -11.05 9.42
CA LEU A 107 8.88 -11.89 8.24
C LEU A 107 7.82 -12.97 8.08
N HIS A 108 7.48 -13.69 9.14
CA HIS A 108 6.48 -14.76 9.11
C HIS A 108 5.10 -14.24 8.70
N LEU A 109 4.72 -13.05 9.18
CA LEU A 109 3.48 -12.38 8.79
C LEU A 109 3.54 -11.71 7.41
N ASN A 110 4.66 -11.83 6.69
CA ASN A 110 4.86 -11.27 5.36
C ASN A 110 4.72 -9.74 5.32
N TYR A 111 5.17 -9.03 6.34
CA TYR A 111 5.37 -7.57 6.24
C TYR A 111 6.62 -7.24 5.42
N PHE A 112 7.67 -8.02 5.68
CA PHE A 112 8.89 -8.02 4.88
C PHE A 112 9.05 -9.35 4.15
N CYS A 113 9.88 -9.36 3.11
CA CYS A 113 10.26 -10.56 2.39
C CYS A 113 11.75 -10.46 2.03
N ILE A 114 12.47 -11.58 2.17
CA ILE A 114 13.81 -11.72 1.64
C ILE A 114 13.67 -12.34 0.25
N VAL A 115 14.26 -11.69 -0.74
CA VAL A 115 14.21 -12.11 -2.15
C VAL A 115 15.63 -12.44 -2.60
N ASP A 116 15.83 -13.64 -3.13
CA ASP A 116 17.12 -14.06 -3.66
C ASP A 116 17.41 -13.41 -5.02
N THR A 117 18.08 -12.27 -4.98
CA THR A 117 18.53 -11.54 -6.16
C THR A 117 19.98 -11.86 -6.54
N SER A 118 20.54 -12.98 -6.09
CA SER A 118 21.96 -13.30 -6.28
C SER A 118 22.36 -13.36 -7.77
N THR A 119 21.45 -13.77 -8.65
CA THR A 119 21.69 -13.80 -10.10
C THR A 119 21.75 -12.41 -10.76
N MET A 120 21.15 -11.39 -10.13
CA MET A 120 21.06 -10.01 -10.65
C MET A 120 22.07 -9.09 -9.97
N TYR A 121 22.25 -9.22 -8.65
CA TYR A 121 23.04 -8.31 -7.82
C TYR A 121 24.19 -8.99 -7.06
N GLY A 122 24.22 -10.32 -6.98
CA GLY A 122 25.21 -11.07 -6.19
C GLY A 122 24.88 -11.21 -4.70
N PHE A 123 23.72 -10.72 -4.24
CA PHE A 123 23.26 -10.82 -2.86
C PHE A 123 21.73 -10.91 -2.78
N GLN A 124 21.22 -11.28 -1.61
CA GLN A 124 19.79 -11.31 -1.29
C GLN A 124 19.36 -9.96 -0.71
N VAL A 125 18.10 -9.60 -0.93
CA VAL A 125 17.57 -8.30 -0.49
C VAL A 125 16.35 -8.45 0.39
N LEU A 126 16.27 -7.59 1.41
CA LEU A 126 15.08 -7.36 2.19
C LEU A 126 14.23 -6.28 1.52
N VAL A 127 12.94 -6.59 1.30
CA VAL A 127 11.96 -5.64 0.77
C VAL A 127 10.73 -5.56 1.66
N ASP A 128 10.10 -4.39 1.63
CA ASP A 128 8.75 -4.19 2.15
C ASP A 128 7.77 -4.60 1.06
N ARG A 129 6.95 -5.62 1.35
CA ARG A 129 6.02 -6.17 0.36
C ARG A 129 4.98 -5.14 -0.08
N PHE A 130 4.56 -4.26 0.82
CA PHE A 130 3.55 -3.25 0.53
C PHE A 130 4.09 -2.20 -0.43
N ILE A 131 5.37 -1.82 -0.29
CA ILE A 131 6.03 -0.91 -1.24
C ILE A 131 6.08 -1.54 -2.63
N VAL A 132 6.49 -2.81 -2.73
CA VAL A 132 6.58 -3.53 -4.01
C VAL A 132 5.22 -3.63 -4.70
N TYR A 133 4.17 -4.07 -4.00
CA TYR A 133 2.84 -4.20 -4.61
C TYR A 133 2.21 -2.86 -4.95
N ALA A 134 2.36 -1.84 -4.10
CA ALA A 134 1.87 -0.50 -4.42
C ALA A 134 2.54 0.04 -5.69
N TYR A 135 3.83 -0.24 -5.86
CA TYR A 135 4.54 0.13 -7.08
C TYR A 135 4.00 -0.61 -8.32
N GLU A 136 3.81 -1.93 -8.24
CA GLU A 136 3.22 -2.72 -9.33
C GLU A 136 1.81 -2.21 -9.70
N GLU A 137 0.95 -1.93 -8.71
CA GLU A 137 -0.41 -1.44 -8.93
C GLU A 137 -0.41 -0.07 -9.63
N VAL A 138 0.42 0.87 -9.16
CA VAL A 138 0.55 2.19 -9.78
C VAL A 138 1.01 2.07 -11.23
N ASN A 139 1.95 1.17 -11.53
CA ASN A 139 2.42 0.95 -12.89
C ASN A 139 1.37 0.28 -13.78
N GLN A 140 0.59 -0.67 -13.26
CA GLN A 140 -0.53 -1.25 -13.98
C GLN A 140 -1.58 -0.19 -14.32
N GLN A 141 -1.99 0.63 -13.35
CA GLN A 141 -2.94 1.71 -13.58
C GLN A 141 -2.44 2.70 -14.65
N ARG A 142 -1.15 3.02 -14.66
CA ARG A 142 -0.55 3.87 -15.70
C ARG A 142 -0.56 3.22 -17.07
N LYS A 143 -0.23 1.92 -17.15
CA LYS A 143 -0.27 1.16 -18.41
C LYS A 143 -1.69 1.17 -18.97
N SER A 144 -2.69 0.85 -18.16
CA SER A 144 -4.10 0.91 -18.55
C SER A 144 -4.55 2.30 -18.99
N ARG A 145 -4.10 3.38 -18.32
CA ARG A 145 -4.37 4.75 -18.75
C ARG A 145 -3.72 5.09 -20.09
N ARG A 146 -2.48 4.66 -20.32
CA ARG A 146 -1.80 4.86 -21.62
C ARG A 146 -2.51 4.11 -22.74
N GLU A 147 -2.85 2.84 -22.52
CA GLU A 147 -3.61 2.04 -23.48
C GLU A 147 -4.98 2.66 -23.77
N CYS A 148 -5.69 3.16 -22.75
CA CYS A 148 -6.95 3.87 -22.93
C CYS A 148 -6.78 5.16 -23.76
N ASN A 149 -5.76 5.96 -23.44
CA ASN A 149 -5.45 7.19 -24.18
C ASN A 149 -5.00 6.92 -25.62
N GLU A 150 -4.26 5.84 -25.86
CA GLU A 150 -3.86 5.40 -27.20
C GLU A 150 -5.07 4.93 -27.99
N ARG A 151 -5.96 4.10 -27.43
CA ARG A 151 -7.23 3.70 -28.06
C ARG A 151 -8.11 4.91 -28.41
N ALA A 152 -8.20 5.88 -27.50
CA ALA A 152 -8.92 7.13 -27.74
C ALA A 152 -8.30 7.98 -28.87
N ARG A 153 -6.98 7.86 -29.11
CA ARG A 153 -6.26 8.58 -30.18
C ARG A 153 -6.26 7.84 -31.52
N THR A 154 -6.26 6.51 -31.52
CA THR A 154 -6.25 5.68 -32.73
C THR A 154 -7.65 5.48 -33.34
N GLY A 155 -8.70 6.01 -32.71
CA GLY A 155 -10.02 6.09 -33.32
C GLY A 155 -10.65 4.73 -33.54
N GLU A 156 -10.98 4.02 -32.46
CA GLU A 156 -12.27 3.36 -32.46
C GLU A 156 -13.25 4.37 -31.88
N SER A 157 -14.11 4.93 -32.73
CA SER A 157 -15.36 5.51 -32.25
C SER A 157 -16.05 4.41 -31.45
N VAL A 158 -16.06 4.53 -30.14
CA VAL A 158 -16.99 3.79 -29.29
C VAL A 158 -18.37 4.34 -29.63
N SER A 159 -18.92 3.90 -30.76
CA SER A 159 -20.34 4.01 -31.02
C SER A 159 -21.04 3.19 -29.95
N ASP A 160 -21.89 3.89 -29.19
CA ASP A 160 -22.90 3.36 -28.28
C ASP A 160 -22.43 2.80 -26.93
N VAL A 161 -21.78 3.65 -26.12
CA VAL A 161 -22.28 3.73 -24.73
C VAL A 161 -23.53 4.60 -24.80
N LYS A 162 -24.71 3.98 -24.78
CA LYS A 162 -25.96 4.69 -24.45
C LYS A 162 -25.78 5.25 -23.04
N LEU A 163 -25.28 6.48 -22.95
CA LEU A 163 -25.49 7.31 -21.79
C LEU A 163 -27.00 7.39 -21.63
N LEU A 164 -27.51 6.88 -20.51
CA LEU A 164 -28.90 7.13 -20.14
C LEU A 164 -29.10 8.65 -20.19
N PRO A 165 -30.16 9.14 -20.84
CA PRO A 165 -30.42 10.57 -20.91
C PRO A 165 -30.44 11.11 -19.49
N ILE A 166 -29.62 12.13 -19.24
CA ILE A 166 -29.67 12.90 -18.00
C ILE A 166 -31.12 13.40 -17.91
N PRO A 167 -31.85 13.10 -16.83
CA PRO A 167 -33.22 13.58 -16.68
C PRO A 167 -33.23 15.10 -16.80
N ASP A 168 -34.25 15.65 -17.45
CA ASP A 168 -34.48 17.09 -17.46
C ASP A 168 -34.50 17.58 -16.01
N LYS A 169 -33.95 18.77 -15.77
CA LYS A 169 -33.95 19.44 -14.47
C LYS A 169 -35.35 19.44 -13.82
N LYS A 170 -36.41 19.53 -14.61
CA LYS A 170 -37.79 19.40 -14.12
C LYS A 170 -38.10 18.04 -13.50
N THR A 171 -37.62 16.96 -14.11
CA THR A 171 -37.86 15.59 -13.63
C THR A 171 -37.11 15.33 -12.31
N LEU A 172 -35.93 15.93 -12.14
CA LEU A 172 -35.16 15.88 -10.89
C LEU A 172 -35.80 16.70 -9.76
N GLU A 173 -36.39 17.86 -10.07
CA GLU A 173 -37.10 18.69 -9.10
C GLU A 173 -38.40 17.99 -8.62
N GLU A 174 -39.15 17.34 -9.52
CA GLU A 174 -40.36 16.56 -9.15
C GLU A 174 -40.05 15.32 -8.31
N GLU A 175 -38.94 14.61 -8.56
CA GLU A 175 -38.51 13.46 -7.76
C GLU A 175 -37.98 13.87 -6.38
N LEU A 176 -37.33 15.04 -6.25
CA LEU A 176 -36.89 15.59 -4.97
C LEU A 176 -38.08 16.00 -4.09
N ASP A 177 -39.09 16.65 -4.66
CA ASP A 177 -40.32 17.03 -3.93
C ASP A 177 -41.08 15.81 -3.39
N LEU A 178 -41.07 14.69 -4.12
CA LEU A 178 -41.67 13.42 -3.67
C LEU A 178 -40.90 12.81 -2.49
N ILE A 179 -39.57 12.88 -2.49
CA ILE A 179 -38.73 12.34 -1.42
C ILE A 179 -38.88 13.18 -0.13
N GLU A 180 -38.96 14.51 -0.23
CA GLU A 180 -39.17 15.38 0.92
C GLU A 180 -40.56 15.19 1.56
N GLN A 181 -41.57 14.78 0.79
CA GLN A 181 -42.90 14.44 1.32
C GLN A 181 -42.94 13.06 2.00
N GLU A 182 -42.19 12.08 1.49
CA GLU A 182 -42.11 10.74 2.10
C GLU A 182 -41.19 10.68 3.33
N PHE A 183 -40.17 11.55 3.39
CA PHE A 183 -39.21 11.65 4.49
C PHE A 183 -39.05 13.10 4.94
N PRO A 184 -40.04 13.68 5.66
CA PRO A 184 -39.89 15.02 6.21
C PRO A 184 -38.66 15.06 7.14
N ILE A 185 -37.76 15.98 6.86
CA ILE A 185 -36.59 16.23 7.70
C ILE A 185 -37.10 16.98 8.93
N ASP A 186 -37.07 16.31 10.09
CA ASP A 186 -37.42 16.92 11.38
C ASP A 186 -36.20 17.74 11.84
N ASP A 187 -36.23 19.06 11.59
CA ASP A 187 -35.15 19.99 11.92
C ASP A 187 -35.07 20.35 13.42
N ASP A 188 -35.80 19.63 14.29
CA ASP A 188 -35.83 19.92 15.73
C ASP A 188 -34.69 19.20 16.48
N PHE A 189 -33.47 19.74 16.35
CA PHE A 189 -32.29 19.31 17.11
C PHE A 189 -32.30 19.76 18.58
N SER A 190 -33.41 20.29 19.11
CA SER A 190 -33.47 20.85 20.47
C SER A 190 -33.52 19.82 21.61
N ASN A 191 -33.64 18.51 21.31
CA ASN A 191 -33.75 17.45 22.33
C ASN A 191 -32.46 16.64 22.58
N TYR A 192 -31.31 17.06 22.04
CA TYR A 192 -30.01 16.44 22.33
C TYR A 192 -29.08 17.37 23.12
N ALA A 193 -29.55 17.86 24.28
CA ALA A 193 -28.74 18.59 25.27
C ALA A 193 -28.69 17.82 26.60
#